data_AF-A0A0P7ZF80-F1
#
_entry.id   AF-A0A0P7ZF80-F1
#
_cell.length_a   1.000
_cell.length_b   1.000
_cell.length_c   1.000
_cell.angle_alpha   90.00
_cell.angle_beta   90.00
_cell.angle_gamma   90.00
#
_symmetry.space_group_name_H-M   'P 1'
#
loop_
_entity.id
_entity.type
_entity.pdbx_description
1 polymer ?
#
loop_
_entity_poly.entity_id
_entity_poly.type
_entity_poly.pdbx_seq_one_letter_code
_entity_poly.pdbx_strand_id
1 'polypeptide(L)'
;MILDYGCGDEPVLTELLQREAYDCDGYDLYFHPEFPVRSYDLVISTEVFEHFRDVRNELTKIRSLLKQGGFLAVMTSLHDPVDFENWWYHSDPTHICFFSTKTFDWDLKAIWI
;
A
#
# COMPACT_ATOMS: atom_id res chain seq x y z
N MET A 1 10.04 -8.91 10.10
CA MET A 1 10.49 -7.91 9.11
C MET A 1 9.29 -7.24 8.49
N ILE A 2 9.35 -5.92 8.38
CA ILE A 2 8.31 -5.04 7.88
C ILE A 2 8.79 -4.37 6.59
N LEU A 3 7.90 -4.17 5.63
CA LEU A 3 8.14 -3.31 4.47
C LEU A 3 7.12 -2.18 4.47
N ASP A 4 7.60 -0.95 4.32
CA ASP A 4 6.80 0.24 4.06
C ASP A 4 6.76 0.48 2.53
N TYR A 5 5.66 0.08 1.89
CA TYR A 5 5.47 0.08 0.44
C TYR A 5 4.80 1.36 -0.02
N GLY A 6 5.54 2.17 -0.77
CA GLY A 6 5.22 3.56 -1.09
C GLY A 6 5.62 4.52 0.02
N CYS A 7 6.82 4.34 0.59
CA CYS A 7 7.29 5.14 1.73
C CYS A 7 7.51 6.63 1.42
N GLY A 8 7.42 7.05 0.15
CA GLY A 8 7.61 8.44 -0.28
C GLY A 8 9.07 8.90 -0.18
N ASP A 9 9.30 10.19 -0.43
CA ASP A 9 10.63 10.82 -0.37
C ASP A 9 11.24 10.74 1.03
N GLU A 10 10.43 11.11 2.02
CA GLU A 10 10.75 11.09 3.44
C GLU A 10 10.05 9.88 4.10
N PRO A 11 10.75 8.75 4.32
CA PRO A 11 10.15 7.49 4.77
C PRO A 11 9.88 7.48 6.28
N VAL A 12 9.04 8.42 6.74
CA VAL A 12 8.79 8.67 8.17
C VAL A 12 8.32 7.42 8.91
N LEU A 13 7.42 6.62 8.33
CA LEU A 13 6.93 5.41 8.98
C LEU A 13 8.04 4.37 9.14
N THR A 14 8.85 4.17 8.10
CA THR A 14 10.05 3.32 8.14
C THR A 14 10.97 3.74 9.29
N GLU A 15 11.30 5.03 9.39
CA GLU A 15 12.17 5.56 10.45
C GLU A 15 11.58 5.38 11.85
N LEU A 16 10.28 5.64 12.02
CA LEU A 16 9.60 5.46 13.30
C LEU A 16 9.63 4.00 13.75
N LEU A 17 9.38 3.05 12.84
CA LEU A 17 9.44 1.62 13.14
C LEU A 17 10.85 1.18 13.51
N GLN A 18 11.88 1.67 12.80
CA GLN A 18 13.28 1.40 13.13
C GLN A 18 13.68 1.96 14.50
N ARG A 19 13.17 3.14 14.88
CA ARG A 19 13.41 3.73 16.21
C ARG A 19 12.81 2.90 17.35
N GLU A 20 11.69 2.23 17.08
CA GLU A 20 11.08 1.24 17.99
C GLU A 20 11.72 -0.15 17.90
N ALA A 21 12.90 -0.25 17.27
CA ALA A 21 13.70 -1.47 17.09
C ALA A 21 13.03 -2.56 16.24
N TYR A 22 12.09 -2.21 15.37
CA TYR A 22 11.60 -3.10 14.32
C TYR A 22 12.54 -3.11 13.12
N ASP A 23 12.73 -4.29 12.54
CA ASP A 23 13.42 -4.47 11.25
C ASP A 23 12.46 -4.08 10.12
N CYS A 24 12.59 -2.85 9.61
CA CYS A 24 11.73 -2.25 8.60
C CYS A 24 12.54 -1.70 7.44
N ASP A 25 12.20 -2.13 6.23
CA ASP A 25 12.71 -1.58 4.97
C ASP A 25 11.66 -0.63 4.37
N GLY A 26 12.09 0.34 3.56
CA GLY A 26 11.23 1.22 2.78
C GLY A 26 11.41 0.98 1.28
N TYR A 27 10.31 1.05 0.53
CA TYR A 27 10.32 1.00 -0.94
C TYR A 27 9.39 2.06 -1.49
N ASP A 28 9.83 2.80 -2.49
CA ASP A 28 8.99 3.72 -3.24
C ASP A 28 9.41 3.74 -4.71
N LEU A 29 8.45 3.66 -5.63
CA LEU A 29 8.77 3.57 -7.06
C LEU A 29 9.58 4.76 -7.60
N TYR A 30 9.42 5.95 -7.02
CA TYR A 30 10.03 7.18 -7.49
C TYR A 30 11.20 7.63 -6.62
N PHE A 31 11.10 7.48 -5.30
CA PHE A 31 12.08 8.03 -4.36
C PHE A 31 13.08 6.98 -3.86
N HIS A 32 12.64 5.74 -3.66
CA HIS A 32 13.47 4.62 -3.17
C HIS A 32 13.28 3.39 -4.07
N PRO A 33 13.72 3.46 -5.36
CA PRO A 33 13.26 2.55 -6.43
C PRO A 33 13.90 1.16 -6.41
N GLU A 34 14.68 0.85 -5.38
CA GLU A 34 15.32 -0.45 -5.20
C GLU A 34 14.27 -1.48 -4.75
N PHE A 35 13.75 -2.25 -5.71
CA PHE A 35 12.73 -3.24 -5.39
C PHE A 35 13.29 -4.28 -4.39
N PRO A 36 12.57 -4.58 -3.29
CA PRO A 36 13.08 -5.47 -2.26
C PRO A 36 13.35 -6.89 -2.76
N VAL A 37 14.45 -7.47 -2.29
CA VAL A 37 14.85 -8.87 -2.61
C VAL A 37 14.48 -9.87 -1.51
N ARG A 38 13.93 -9.38 -0.39
CA ARG A 38 13.59 -10.17 0.79
C ARG A 38 12.09 -10.43 0.87
N SER A 39 11.70 -11.37 1.73
CA SER A 39 10.29 -11.61 2.07
C SER A 39 9.97 -11.09 3.46
N TYR A 40 8.78 -10.52 3.61
CA TYR A 40 8.34 -9.79 4.80
C TYR A 40 7.21 -10.51 5.54
N ASP A 41 7.16 -10.31 6.85
CA ASP A 41 6.06 -10.79 7.69
C ASP A 41 4.87 -9.82 7.63
N LEU A 42 5.14 -8.56 7.34
CA LEU A 42 4.18 -7.48 7.20
C LEU A 42 4.60 -6.53 6.07
N VAL A 43 3.70 -6.22 5.15
CA VAL A 43 3.82 -5.10 4.22
C VAL A 43 2.77 -4.07 4.61
N ILE A 44 3.19 -2.83 4.84
CA ILE A 44 2.33 -1.68 5.15
C ILE A 44 2.32 -0.79 3.91
N SER A 45 1.17 -0.21 3.58
CA SER A 45 1.05 0.76 2.49
C SER A 45 0.01 1.81 2.86
N THR A 46 0.44 3.04 3.05
CA THR A 46 -0.38 4.14 3.59
C THR A 46 -0.50 5.28 2.60
N GLU A 47 -1.72 5.56 2.12
CA GLU A 47 -2.00 6.58 1.10
C GLU A 47 -1.18 6.35 -0.18
N VAL A 48 -1.31 5.15 -0.76
CA VAL A 48 -0.54 4.71 -1.94
C VAL A 48 -1.44 4.06 -2.99
N PHE A 49 -2.43 3.28 -2.55
CA PHE A 49 -3.25 2.44 -3.43
C PHE A 49 -4.05 3.26 -4.45
N GLU A 50 -4.50 4.44 -4.06
CA GLU A 50 -5.21 5.41 -4.89
C GLU A 50 -4.37 5.96 -6.05
N HIS A 51 -3.04 5.81 -5.99
CA HIS A 51 -2.11 6.22 -7.04
C HIS A 51 -1.76 5.08 -8.02
N PHE A 52 -2.20 3.84 -7.74
CA PHE A 52 -1.87 2.71 -8.60
C PHE A 52 -2.58 2.78 -9.95
N ARG A 53 -1.80 2.73 -11.03
CA ARG A 53 -2.34 2.60 -12.39
C ARG A 53 -2.86 1.20 -12.70
N ASP A 54 -2.22 0.18 -12.13
CA ASP A 54 -2.61 -1.23 -12.27
C ASP A 54 -2.55 -1.90 -10.89
N VAL A 55 -3.66 -1.80 -10.17
CA VAL A 55 -3.82 -2.34 -8.80
C VAL A 55 -3.51 -3.83 -8.74
N ARG A 56 -3.88 -4.60 -9.77
CA ARG A 56 -3.67 -6.06 -9.80
C ARG A 56 -2.18 -6.38 -9.92
N ASN A 57 -1.47 -5.67 -10.80
CA ASN A 57 -0.03 -5.86 -10.93
C ASN A 57 0.71 -5.49 -9.64
N GLU A 58 0.35 -4.37 -9.00
CA GLU A 58 0.98 -3.96 -7.74
C GLU A 58 0.67 -4.94 -6.60
N LEU A 59 -0.58 -5.41 -6.47
CA LEU A 59 -0.91 -6.45 -5.50
C LEU A 59 -0.17 -7.78 -5.78
N THR A 60 0.11 -8.12 -7.04
CA THR A 60 0.92 -9.30 -7.39
C THR A 60 2.36 -9.13 -6.91
N LYS A 61 2.96 -7.94 -7.06
CA LYS A 61 4.28 -7.62 -6.51
C LYS A 61 4.28 -7.69 -4.98
N ILE A 62 3.30 -7.06 -4.33
CA ILE A 62 3.17 -7.08 -2.87
C ILE A 62 3.02 -8.53 -2.36
N ARG A 63 2.23 -9.36 -3.05
CA ARG A 63 2.08 -10.79 -2.72
C ARG A 63 3.40 -11.55 -2.82
N SER A 64 4.25 -11.28 -3.81
CA SER A 64 5.54 -11.98 -3.95
C SER A 64 6.55 -11.59 -2.87
N LEU A 65 6.40 -10.41 -2.27
CA LEU A 65 7.19 -9.92 -1.15
C LEU A 65 6.72 -10.48 0.19
N LEU A 66 5.52 -11.05 0.29
CA LEU A 66 4.99 -11.58 1.54
C LEU A 66 5.40 -13.03 1.78
N LYS A 67 5.82 -13.34 3.00
CA LYS A 67 5.98 -14.73 3.45
C LYS A 67 4.62 -15.42 3.54
N GLN A 68 4.63 -16.75 3.53
CA GLN A 68 3.44 -17.53 3.85
C GLN A 68 2.90 -17.14 5.24
N GLY A 69 1.64 -16.70 5.28
CA GLY A 69 1.00 -16.23 6.52
C GLY A 69 1.37 -14.79 6.94
N GLY A 70 2.10 -14.05 6.10
CA GLY A 70 2.33 -12.63 6.30
C GLY A 70 1.08 -11.78 6.04
N PHE A 71 1.13 -10.52 6.48
CA PHE A 71 0.00 -9.59 6.40
C PHE A 71 0.26 -8.42 5.46
N LEU A 72 -0.77 -7.98 4.76
CA LEU A 72 -0.82 -6.71 4.05
C LEU A 72 -1.72 -5.75 4.85
N ALA A 73 -1.17 -4.64 5.32
CA ALA A 73 -1.91 -3.56 5.97
C ALA A 73 -2.01 -2.37 5.02
N VAL A 74 -3.23 -1.97 4.66
CA VAL A 74 -3.49 -0.87 3.73
C VAL A 74 -4.26 0.23 4.43
N MET A 75 -3.86 1.48 4.21
CA MET A 75 -4.61 2.67 4.56
C MET A 75 -4.83 3.49 3.28
N THR A 76 -6.08 3.76 2.97
CA THR A 76 -6.52 4.64 1.88
C THR A 76 -7.95 5.08 2.22
N SER A 77 -8.38 6.24 1.73
CA SER A 77 -9.72 6.73 2.02
C SER A 77 -10.76 6.01 1.16
N LEU A 78 -11.74 5.38 1.80
CA LEU A 78 -12.83 4.69 1.11
C LEU A 78 -13.93 5.67 0.70
N HIS A 79 -14.54 5.42 -0.45
CA HIS A 79 -15.61 6.26 -0.98
C HIS A 79 -17.02 5.83 -0.51
N ASP A 80 -17.15 4.79 0.32
CA ASP A 80 -18.39 4.39 0.96
C ASP A 80 -18.33 4.67 2.48
N PRO A 81 -19.20 5.53 3.05
CA PRO A 81 -20.43 6.13 2.52
C PRO A 81 -20.30 7.62 2.11
N VAL A 82 -19.15 8.08 1.64
CA VAL A 82 -18.91 9.52 1.41
C VAL A 82 -19.71 10.08 0.23
N ASP A 83 -19.99 11.38 0.27
CA ASP A 83 -20.51 12.11 -0.89
C ASP A 83 -19.38 12.33 -1.90
N PHE A 84 -19.34 11.48 -2.92
CA PHE A 84 -18.23 11.42 -3.88
C PHE A 84 -17.97 12.77 -4.56
N GLU A 85 -19.00 13.55 -4.90
CA GLU A 85 -18.86 14.83 -5.59
C GLU A 85 -18.15 15.89 -4.74
N ASN A 86 -18.31 15.84 -3.42
CA ASN A 86 -17.72 16.80 -2.48
C ASN A 86 -16.52 16.23 -1.69
N TRP A 87 -16.13 14.98 -1.97
CA TRP A 87 -15.07 14.31 -1.24
C TRP A 87 -13.70 14.76 -1.75
N TRP A 88 -13.00 15.60 -0.97
CA TRP A 88 -11.70 16.18 -1.35
C TRP A 88 -10.68 15.20 -1.94
N TYR A 89 -10.73 13.93 -1.52
CA TYR A 89 -9.85 12.87 -1.99
C TYR A 89 -9.95 12.60 -3.49
N HIS A 90 -11.12 12.77 -4.11
CA HIS A 90 -11.26 12.60 -5.56
C HIS A 90 -10.79 13.82 -6.37
N SER A 91 -10.62 14.96 -5.70
CA SER A 91 -10.21 16.22 -6.32
C SER A 91 -8.69 16.33 -6.48
N ASP A 92 -7.92 15.50 -5.78
CA ASP A 92 -6.48 15.40 -5.99
C ASP A 92 -6.19 14.69 -7.32
N PRO A 93 -5.50 15.34 -8.29
CA PRO A 93 -5.24 14.76 -9.60
C PRO A 93 -4.29 13.55 -9.57
N THR A 94 -3.61 13.32 -8.45
CA THR A 94 -2.76 12.13 -8.26
C THR A 94 -3.57 10.91 -7.81
N HIS A 95 -4.79 11.09 -7.31
CA HIS A 95 -5.69 10.00 -6.90
C HIS A 95 -6.47 9.53 -8.13
N ILE A 96 -6.03 8.41 -8.71
CA ILE A 96 -6.56 7.89 -9.97
C ILE A 96 -7.41 6.63 -9.80
N CYS A 97 -7.40 6.05 -8.59
CA CYS A 97 -8.19 4.89 -8.20
C CYS A 97 -8.90 5.16 -6.87
N PHE A 98 -10.15 4.71 -6.75
CA PHE A 98 -10.96 4.89 -5.54
C PHE A 98 -11.55 3.57 -5.11
N PHE A 99 -11.50 3.31 -3.81
CA PHE A 99 -11.88 2.03 -3.24
C PHE A 99 -13.11 2.14 -2.36
N SER A 100 -13.86 1.05 -2.29
CA SER A 100 -14.84 0.78 -1.25
C SER A 100 -14.47 -0.51 -0.54
N THR A 101 -15.13 -0.80 0.57
CA THR A 101 -15.02 -2.12 1.23
C THR A 101 -15.25 -3.29 0.27
N LYS A 102 -16.17 -3.14 -0.69
CA LYS A 102 -16.53 -4.16 -1.68
C LYS A 102 -15.46 -4.36 -2.76
N THR A 103 -14.86 -3.27 -3.26
CA THR A 103 -13.82 -3.39 -4.29
C THR A 103 -12.53 -3.98 -3.71
N PHE A 104 -12.17 -3.62 -2.48
CA PHE A 104 -11.06 -4.29 -1.78
C PHE A 104 -11.30 -5.79 -1.62
N ASP A 105 -12.48 -6.20 -1.16
CA ASP A 105 -12.82 -7.63 -1.03
C ASP A 105 -12.74 -8.36 -2.38
N TRP A 106 -13.20 -7.74 -3.47
CA TRP A 106 -13.11 -8.30 -4.81
C TRP A 106 -11.66 -8.48 -5.29
N ASP A 107 -10.84 -7.43 -5.17
CA ASP A 107 -9.44 -7.46 -5.64
C ASP A 107 -8.58 -8.42 -4.82
N LEU A 108 -8.78 -8.47 -3.50
CA LEU A 108 -8.08 -9.40 -2.63
C LEU A 108 -8.45 -10.86 -2.96
N LYS A 109 -9.73 -11.17 -3.21
CA LYS A 109 -10.16 -12.51 -3.60
C LYS A 109 -9.50 -12.98 -4.91
N ALA A 110 -9.26 -12.09 -5.85
CA ALA A 110 -8.62 -12.43 -7.13
C ALA A 110 -7.13 -12.80 -7.00
N ILE A 111 -6.48 -12.44 -5.89
CA ILE A 111 -5.04 -12.58 -5.70
C ILE A 111 -4.70 -13.52 -4.55
N TRP A 112 -5.54 -13.66 -3.54
CA TRP A 112 -5.25 -14.44 -2.32
C TRP A 112 -5.96 -15.80 -2.26
N ILE A 113 -6.85 -16.09 -3.22
CA ILE A 113 -7.52 -17.40 -3.40
C ILE A 113 -6.86 -18.12 -4.58
#